data_AF-A0A8J6C8Y6-F1
#
_entry.id   AF-A0A8J6C8Y6-F1
#
_cell.length_a   1.000
_cell.length_b   1.000
_cell.length_c   1.000
_cell.angle_alpha   90.00
_cell.angle_beta   90.00
_cell.angle_gamma   90.00
#
_symmetry.space_group_name_H-M   'P 1'
#
loop_
_entity.id
_entity.type
_entity.pdbx_description
1 polymer ?
#
loop_
_entity_poly.entity_id
_entity_poly.type
_entity_poly.pdbx_seq_one_letter_code
_entity_poly.pdbx_strand_id
1 'polypeptide(L)'
;MEDAQKLVAHGLEAATAGRVKGLLKALGQSQAGEKAELAERLRLFVEGAALSAPRREPNPASLKVGELRKELAKRGLPCDTSIETRDALLRRLIDALKREAQPNAGASGADRPTTEPDDGGAPASGEGRDITLAKRVLELAETGEDAAILSLAGAPVSRDSTVAAMRKAYLAVSRSVHPDKLRNFADATKAFQALVGAFERLSQPEVVGAGEASRRSGAVAATAIARSNANCFRTKVRCPRCKVEWGQPCDGVEKWCYSVLMQGVKCYTCSTCLLDFGCMTALHSCPHCNGPFEFAPADYHRQVTCGSARCTRPFGFHLFVMPPRAEAELRAEVKAAAERRLRVVEAARARTARGAARARAAAGADGGGGGGGGASGERAEAEAAFVRGLRDECPRCGWAPSAGEAQRDDLVEHLRSCTDAKAHAAHRKRKAAADARDDARAAGRHKQEEAMTHAAWQLLGGQASQMWMLTDEQLRARCLEAGVEAAGEQALTRTERIAALARRAAEADGARMLTNGGGSVAPPRGRRGGSAACAPSASSLPDNLHSLSLQQLRDVCAAHGFVPKARGKDAVIAELEKRRFAGSDEVLLLE
;
A
#
# COMPACT_ATOMS: atom_id res chain seq x y z
N MET A 1 -55.78 -2.02 1.87
CA MET A 1 -55.01 -1.02 2.65
C MET A 1 -55.89 -0.28 3.64
N GLU A 2 -57.02 0.27 3.20
CA GLU A 2 -57.98 0.98 4.09
C GLU A 2 -58.48 0.11 5.26
N ASP A 3 -58.79 -1.17 5.02
CA ASP A 3 -59.21 -2.09 6.09
C ASP A 3 -58.12 -2.37 7.12
N ALA A 4 -56.85 -2.40 6.69
CA ALA A 4 -55.70 -2.55 7.59
C ALA A 4 -55.47 -1.28 8.41
N GLN A 5 -55.64 -0.10 7.82
CA GLN A 5 -55.56 1.19 8.51
C GLN A 5 -56.68 1.35 9.56
N LYS A 6 -57.93 1.03 9.19
CA LYS A 6 -59.08 1.04 10.11
C LYS A 6 -58.88 0.08 11.28
N LEU A 7 -58.33 -1.10 11.03
CA LEU A 7 -58.07 -2.08 12.08
C LEU A 7 -56.94 -1.66 13.03
N VAL A 8 -55.84 -1.09 12.50
CA VAL A 8 -54.73 -0.57 13.30
C VAL A 8 -55.16 0.65 14.14
N ALA A 9 -56.04 1.51 13.63
CA ALA A 9 -56.50 2.71 14.31
C ALA A 9 -57.51 2.45 15.45
N HIS A 10 -58.40 1.46 15.31
CA HIS A 10 -59.56 1.34 16.22
C HIS A 10 -59.90 -0.07 16.74
N GLY A 11 -59.17 -1.14 16.34
CA GLY A 11 -59.63 -2.50 16.65
C GLY A 11 -58.59 -3.59 16.74
N LEU A 12 -57.30 -3.27 16.79
CA LEU A 12 -56.24 -4.27 16.68
C LEU A 12 -56.17 -5.22 17.89
N GLU A 13 -56.41 -4.70 19.10
CA GLU A 13 -56.40 -5.50 20.33
C GLU A 13 -57.60 -6.46 20.41
N ALA A 14 -58.76 -6.02 19.90
CA ALA A 14 -60.00 -6.82 19.86
C ALA A 14 -60.08 -7.77 18.64
N ALA A 15 -59.15 -7.69 17.68
CA ALA A 15 -59.15 -8.53 16.50
C ALA A 15 -58.73 -9.98 16.82
N THR A 16 -59.35 -10.94 16.15
CA THR A 16 -58.91 -12.35 16.21
C THR A 16 -57.64 -12.55 15.40
N ALA A 17 -56.78 -13.49 15.82
CA ALA A 17 -55.54 -13.81 15.10
C ALA A 17 -55.80 -14.21 13.63
N GLY A 18 -56.93 -14.88 13.36
CA GLY A 18 -57.36 -15.23 12.01
C GLY A 18 -57.63 -14.01 11.11
N ARG A 19 -58.26 -12.96 11.65
CA ARG A 19 -58.51 -11.71 10.91
C ARG A 19 -57.21 -10.98 10.58
N VAL A 20 -56.25 -10.94 11.51
CA VAL A 20 -54.93 -10.32 11.30
C VAL A 20 -54.11 -11.12 10.27
N LYS A 21 -54.11 -12.45 10.34
CA LYS A 21 -53.45 -13.32 9.34
C LYS A 21 -54.05 -13.16 7.95
N GLY A 22 -55.37 -13.05 7.84
CA GLY A 22 -56.06 -12.81 6.57
C GLY A 22 -55.63 -11.50 5.90
N LEU A 23 -55.49 -10.43 6.68
CA LEU A 23 -55.00 -9.15 6.18
C LEU A 23 -53.52 -9.18 5.81
N LEU A 24 -52.66 -9.82 6.61
CA LEU A 24 -51.24 -10.01 6.27
C LEU A 24 -51.07 -10.84 4.98
N LYS A 25 -51.92 -11.85 4.74
CA LYS A 25 -51.96 -12.62 3.50
C LYS A 25 -52.24 -11.72 2.29
N ALA A 26 -53.29 -10.91 2.39
CA ALA A 26 -53.70 -10.01 1.32
C ALA A 26 -52.63 -8.95 1.01
N LEU A 27 -51.78 -8.62 1.99
CA LEU A 27 -50.66 -7.68 1.87
C LEU A 27 -49.31 -8.34 1.50
N GLY A 28 -49.30 -9.65 1.23
CA GLY A 28 -48.08 -10.39 0.87
C GLY A 28 -47.04 -10.51 1.99
N GLN A 29 -47.47 -10.44 3.25
CA GLN A 29 -46.60 -10.49 4.44
C GLN A 29 -46.63 -11.85 5.14
N SER A 30 -45.59 -12.12 5.94
CA SER A 30 -45.47 -13.37 6.70
C SER A 30 -46.57 -13.50 7.75
N GLN A 31 -47.16 -14.70 7.84
CA GLN A 31 -48.20 -15.08 8.81
C GLN A 31 -47.63 -15.86 10.01
N ALA A 32 -46.31 -15.97 10.11
CA ALA A 32 -45.64 -16.67 11.21
C ALA A 32 -45.65 -15.82 12.49
N GLY A 33 -45.87 -16.46 13.64
CA GLY A 33 -45.84 -15.82 14.95
C GLY A 33 -47.17 -15.83 15.71
N GLU A 34 -47.09 -15.39 16.96
CA GLU A 34 -48.24 -15.23 17.86
C GLU A 34 -49.04 -13.95 17.52
N LYS A 35 -50.24 -13.79 18.12
CA LYS A 35 -51.14 -12.66 17.85
C LYS A 35 -50.43 -11.30 18.01
N ALA A 36 -49.56 -11.16 19.01
CA ALA A 36 -48.81 -9.93 19.26
C ALA A 36 -47.82 -9.60 18.13
N GLU A 37 -47.06 -10.58 17.65
CA GLU A 37 -46.10 -10.40 16.56
C GLU A 37 -46.78 -10.08 15.23
N LEU A 38 -47.94 -10.71 14.97
CA LEU A 38 -48.75 -10.44 13.78
C LEU A 38 -49.36 -9.04 13.82
N ALA A 39 -49.80 -8.59 14.99
CA ALA A 39 -50.31 -7.23 15.20
C ALA A 39 -49.18 -6.20 15.02
N GLU A 40 -47.99 -6.46 15.55
CA GLU A 40 -46.80 -5.63 15.38
C GLU A 40 -46.39 -5.53 13.89
N ARG A 41 -46.37 -6.65 13.18
CA ARG A 41 -46.05 -6.66 11.74
C ARG A 41 -47.06 -5.88 10.91
N LEU A 42 -48.35 -5.95 11.27
CA LEU A 42 -49.39 -5.15 10.62
C LEU A 42 -49.23 -3.65 10.92
N ARG A 43 -48.87 -3.28 12.16
CA ARG A 43 -48.53 -1.89 12.53
C ARG A 43 -47.35 -1.37 11.71
N LEU A 44 -46.23 -2.10 11.68
CA LEU A 44 -45.04 -1.71 10.92
C LEU A 44 -45.32 -1.58 9.41
N PHE A 45 -46.18 -2.43 8.85
CA PHE A 45 -46.56 -2.34 7.44
C PHE A 45 -47.39 -1.10 7.13
N VAL A 46 -48.36 -0.74 7.99
CA VAL A 46 -49.18 0.47 7.84
C VAL A 46 -48.34 1.73 8.04
N GLU A 47 -47.44 1.74 9.02
CA GLU A 47 -46.51 2.85 9.26
C GLU A 47 -45.52 3.03 8.10
N GLY A 48 -44.96 1.94 7.58
CA GLY A 48 -44.11 1.97 6.40
C GLY A 48 -44.84 2.50 5.15
N ALA A 49 -46.10 2.11 4.96
CA ALA A 49 -46.91 2.60 3.85
C ALA A 49 -47.18 4.12 3.93
N ALA A 50 -47.40 4.65 5.14
CA ALA A 50 -47.61 6.08 5.36
C ALA A 50 -46.35 6.92 5.02
N LEU A 51 -45.15 6.37 5.26
CA LEU A 51 -43.87 7.03 4.94
C LEU A 51 -43.50 6.93 3.45
N SER A 52 -43.94 5.87 2.77
CA SER A 52 -43.71 5.66 1.33
C SER A 52 -44.61 6.51 0.43
N ALA A 53 -45.83 6.81 0.86
CA ALA A 53 -46.80 7.60 0.11
C ALA A 53 -46.28 9.00 -0.34
N PRO A 54 -45.61 9.80 0.50
CA PRO A 54 -45.07 11.10 0.07
C PRO A 54 -43.81 11.02 -0.80
N ARG A 55 -43.06 9.89 -0.79
CA ARG A 55 -41.76 9.75 -1.47
C ARG A 55 -41.79 8.90 -2.76
N ARG A 56 -42.94 8.33 -3.15
CA ARG A 56 -43.10 7.38 -4.28
C ARG A 56 -42.11 6.19 -4.22
N GLU A 57 -41.67 5.82 -3.02
CA GLU A 57 -40.77 4.68 -2.79
C GLU A 57 -41.57 3.43 -2.40
N PRO A 58 -41.06 2.21 -2.67
CA PRO A 58 -41.70 0.97 -2.22
C PRO A 58 -41.78 0.92 -0.68
N ASN A 59 -42.84 0.31 -0.15
CA ASN A 59 -43.05 0.19 1.30
C ASN A 59 -41.85 -0.52 1.96
N PRO A 60 -41.19 0.06 2.99
CA PRO A 60 -40.06 -0.58 3.65
C PRO A 60 -40.37 -1.99 4.17
N ALA A 61 -41.62 -2.26 4.55
CA ALA A 61 -42.06 -3.59 4.98
C ALA A 61 -42.16 -4.62 3.83
N SER A 62 -42.19 -4.17 2.57
CA SER A 62 -42.19 -5.01 1.37
C SER A 62 -40.78 -5.32 0.85
N LEU A 63 -39.73 -4.71 1.41
CA LEU A 63 -38.34 -4.94 1.01
C LEU A 63 -37.89 -6.36 1.33
N LYS A 64 -37.14 -6.96 0.39
CA LYS A 64 -36.47 -8.25 0.64
C LYS A 64 -35.38 -8.06 1.68
N VAL A 65 -35.02 -9.13 2.41
CA VAL A 65 -34.01 -9.08 3.50
C VAL A 65 -32.68 -8.46 3.03
N GLY A 66 -32.24 -8.77 1.80
CA GLY A 66 -31.03 -8.19 1.22
C GLY A 66 -31.11 -6.67 0.93
N GLU A 67 -32.30 -6.16 0.60
CA GLU A 67 -32.54 -4.74 0.35
C GLU A 67 -32.70 -3.96 1.66
N LEU A 68 -33.40 -4.55 2.64
CA LEU A 68 -33.51 -4.01 4.00
C LEU A 68 -32.12 -3.79 4.62
N ARG A 69 -31.21 -4.76 4.47
CA ARG A 69 -29.83 -4.62 4.95
C ARG A 69 -29.07 -3.49 4.23
N LYS A 70 -29.27 -3.33 2.92
CA LYS A 70 -28.64 -2.26 2.14
C LYS A 70 -29.14 -0.89 2.59
N GLU A 71 -30.44 -0.73 2.85
CA GLU A 71 -31.03 0.54 3.31
C GLU A 71 -30.62 0.91 4.74
N LEU A 72 -30.47 -0.08 5.63
CA LEU A 72 -29.90 0.12 6.97
C LEU A 72 -28.41 0.47 6.92
N ALA A 73 -27.64 -0.21 6.07
CA ALA A 73 -26.21 0.05 5.89
C ALA A 73 -25.94 1.44 5.30
N LYS A 74 -26.79 1.92 4.37
CA LYS A 74 -26.72 3.30 3.84
C LYS A 74 -26.86 4.35 4.95
N ARG A 75 -27.61 4.04 6.01
CA ARG A 75 -27.90 4.92 7.16
C ARG A 75 -27.00 4.65 8.37
N GLY A 76 -26.00 3.77 8.24
CA GLY A 76 -25.07 3.44 9.31
C GLY A 76 -25.69 2.66 10.48
N LEU A 77 -26.83 1.99 10.25
CA LEU A 77 -27.52 1.20 11.27
C LEU A 77 -27.09 -0.28 11.24
N PRO A 78 -27.13 -0.98 12.39
CA PRO A 78 -26.87 -2.42 12.43
C PRO A 78 -27.83 -3.18 11.50
N CYS A 79 -27.28 -4.08 10.68
CA CYS A 79 -28.03 -4.78 9.63
C CYS A 79 -27.90 -6.32 9.73
N ASP A 80 -27.49 -6.82 10.90
CA ASP A 80 -27.26 -8.24 11.11
C ASP A 80 -28.54 -8.95 11.57
N THR A 81 -29.03 -9.90 10.78
CA THR A 81 -30.21 -10.72 11.12
C THR A 81 -29.86 -11.95 11.95
N SER A 82 -28.57 -12.19 12.23
CA SER A 82 -28.14 -13.28 13.14
C SER A 82 -28.25 -12.87 14.62
N ILE A 83 -28.36 -11.56 14.88
CA ILE A 83 -28.47 -10.97 16.21
C ILE A 83 -29.91 -10.47 16.48
N GLU A 84 -30.64 -10.04 15.44
CA GLU A 84 -31.97 -9.45 15.58
C GLU A 84 -32.98 -9.97 14.54
N THR A 85 -34.26 -10.01 14.92
CA THR A 85 -35.35 -10.45 14.05
C THR A 85 -35.63 -9.44 12.94
N ARG A 86 -36.18 -9.91 11.80
CA ARG A 86 -36.54 -9.05 10.66
C ARG A 86 -37.45 -7.88 11.06
N ASP A 87 -38.39 -8.11 11.97
CA ASP A 87 -39.34 -7.09 12.43
C ASP A 87 -38.65 -6.00 13.27
N ALA A 88 -37.61 -6.34 14.04
CA ALA A 88 -36.78 -5.38 14.77
C ALA A 88 -35.95 -4.49 13.84
N LEU A 89 -35.37 -5.07 12.78
CA LEU A 89 -34.65 -4.34 11.73
C LEU A 89 -35.58 -3.40 10.94
N LEU A 90 -36.81 -3.85 10.66
CA LEU A 90 -37.84 -3.03 10.01
C LEU A 90 -38.26 -1.85 10.87
N ARG A 91 -38.48 -2.07 12.17
CA ARG A 91 -38.79 -1.00 13.15
C ARG A 91 -37.71 0.08 13.14
N ARG A 92 -36.42 -0.30 13.16
CA ARG A 92 -35.30 0.65 13.11
C ARG A 92 -35.25 1.46 11.81
N LEU A 93 -35.53 0.82 10.67
CA LEU A 93 -35.58 1.53 9.39
C LEU A 93 -36.74 2.54 9.38
N ILE A 94 -37.91 2.15 9.88
CA ILE A 94 -39.09 3.02 9.99
C ILE A 94 -38.81 4.21 10.92
N ASP A 95 -38.17 3.98 12.07
CA ASP A 95 -37.81 5.06 13.00
C ASP A 95 -36.77 6.04 12.41
N ALA A 96 -35.81 5.54 11.64
CA ALA A 96 -34.85 6.39 10.92
C ALA A 96 -35.55 7.24 9.86
N LEU A 97 -36.47 6.66 9.10
CA LEU A 97 -37.27 7.39 8.10
C LEU A 97 -38.19 8.44 8.74
N LYS A 98 -38.75 8.18 9.93
CA LYS A 98 -39.51 9.18 10.69
C LYS A 98 -38.63 10.35 11.14
N ARG A 99 -37.40 10.08 11.59
CA ARG A 99 -36.43 11.13 11.96
C ARG A 99 -36.02 11.98 10.76
N GLU A 100 -35.91 11.38 9.58
CA GLU A 100 -35.64 12.10 8.32
C GLU A 100 -36.86 12.91 7.82
N ALA A 101 -38.08 12.59 8.25
CA ALA A 101 -39.31 13.24 7.81
C ALA A 101 -39.75 14.41 8.71
N GLN A 102 -39.17 14.57 9.90
CA GLN A 102 -39.46 15.70 10.79
C GLN A 102 -38.55 16.90 10.49
N PRO A 103 -39.08 18.05 10.05
CA PRO A 103 -38.29 19.27 9.95
C PRO A 103 -38.12 19.87 11.36
N ASN A 104 -36.87 20.04 11.80
CA ASN A 104 -36.44 20.61 13.09
C ASN A 104 -36.62 19.77 14.37
N ALA A 105 -35.64 18.91 14.65
CA ALA A 105 -35.02 18.79 15.96
C ALA A 105 -33.56 18.37 15.75
N GLY A 106 -32.63 19.29 16.03
CA GLY A 106 -31.24 19.21 15.58
C GLY A 106 -30.43 18.04 16.16
N ALA A 107 -29.63 17.40 15.30
CA ALA A 107 -28.23 17.03 15.56
C ALA A 107 -27.59 16.36 14.34
N SER A 108 -26.47 16.96 13.90
CA SER A 108 -25.32 16.32 13.24
C SER A 108 -25.46 15.83 11.80
N GLY A 109 -25.04 16.71 10.89
CA GLY A 109 -25.00 16.50 9.45
C GLY A 109 -23.94 15.50 8.98
N ALA A 110 -24.34 14.73 7.98
CA ALA A 110 -23.46 14.00 7.09
C ALA A 110 -23.44 14.75 5.75
N ASP A 111 -22.52 15.71 5.62
CA ASP A 111 -22.21 16.33 4.35
C ASP A 111 -21.52 15.31 3.43
N ARG A 112 -22.15 15.08 2.29
CA ARG A 112 -21.66 14.29 1.18
C ARG A 112 -21.15 15.29 0.12
N PRO A 113 -19.84 15.40 -0.15
CA PRO A 113 -19.39 16.14 -1.32
C PRO A 113 -19.52 15.21 -2.53
N THR A 114 -20.49 15.52 -3.39
CA THR A 114 -20.44 15.17 -4.81
C THR A 114 -19.36 16.01 -5.48
N THR A 115 -18.35 15.36 -6.05
CA THR A 115 -17.47 15.99 -7.04
C THR A 115 -17.29 14.99 -8.17
N GLU A 116 -17.98 15.26 -9.28
CA GLU A 116 -17.58 14.74 -10.58
C GLU A 116 -16.33 15.51 -11.03
N PRO A 117 -15.36 14.84 -11.68
CA PRO A 117 -14.36 15.53 -12.47
C PRO A 117 -14.96 15.80 -13.85
N ASP A 118 -15.25 17.07 -14.14
CA ASP A 118 -15.43 17.53 -15.51
C ASP A 118 -14.04 17.70 -16.13
N ASP A 119 -13.78 16.90 -17.15
CA ASP A 119 -12.55 16.81 -17.91
C ASP A 119 -12.92 17.22 -19.33
N GLY A 120 -12.59 18.47 -19.69
CA GLY A 120 -12.79 19.04 -21.01
C GLY A 120 -11.68 20.06 -21.29
N GLY A 121 -10.68 19.66 -22.09
CA GLY A 121 -9.65 20.56 -22.64
C GLY A 121 -10.24 21.57 -23.64
N ALA A 122 -9.57 22.62 -24.09
CA ALA A 122 -8.17 23.04 -24.04
C ALA A 122 -8.12 24.60 -24.25
N PRO A 123 -7.03 25.23 -24.73
CA PRO A 123 -6.12 26.06 -23.95
C PRO A 123 -6.20 27.56 -24.27
N ALA A 124 -5.94 28.42 -23.27
CA ALA A 124 -5.23 29.70 -23.41
C ALA A 124 -5.13 30.36 -22.01
N SER A 125 -4.00 31.01 -21.72
CA SER A 125 -3.70 31.84 -20.54
C SER A 125 -3.22 31.18 -19.22
N GLY A 126 -2.65 29.97 -19.25
CA GLY A 126 -2.04 29.33 -18.07
C GLY A 126 -0.60 29.77 -17.75
N GLU A 127 0.14 30.29 -18.73
CA GLU A 127 1.58 30.58 -18.60
C GLU A 127 1.88 31.66 -17.54
N GLY A 128 1.03 32.69 -17.43
CA GLY A 128 1.25 33.77 -16.46
C GLY A 128 1.17 33.30 -15.00
N ARG A 129 0.27 32.37 -14.70
CA ARG A 129 0.09 31.83 -13.34
C ARG A 129 1.24 30.92 -12.92
N ASP A 130 1.70 30.07 -13.83
CA ASP A 130 2.79 29.14 -13.57
C ASP A 130 4.15 29.88 -13.44
N ILE A 131 4.37 30.93 -14.25
CA ILE A 131 5.55 31.81 -14.10
C ILE A 131 5.50 32.59 -12.79
N THR A 132 4.33 33.09 -12.38
CA THR A 132 4.15 33.77 -11.09
C THR A 132 4.45 32.83 -9.92
N LEU A 133 4.04 31.57 -10.03
CA LEU A 133 4.34 30.54 -9.03
C LEU A 133 5.85 30.27 -8.96
N ALA A 134 6.53 30.13 -10.10
CA ALA A 134 7.97 29.90 -10.15
C ALA A 134 8.78 31.08 -9.55
N LYS A 135 8.36 32.33 -9.80
CA LYS A 135 8.96 33.52 -9.15
C LYS A 135 8.76 33.50 -7.63
N ARG A 136 7.55 33.17 -7.16
CA ARG A 136 7.24 33.02 -5.73
C ARG A 136 8.11 31.96 -5.05
N VAL A 137 8.41 30.86 -5.74
CA VAL A 137 9.32 29.81 -5.24
C VAL A 137 10.73 30.35 -5.05
N LEU A 138 11.24 31.16 -5.98
CA LEU A 138 12.57 31.78 -5.87
C LEU A 138 12.62 32.80 -4.72
N GLU A 139 11.61 33.67 -4.60
CA GLU A 139 11.50 34.64 -3.51
C GLU A 139 11.51 33.95 -2.14
N LEU A 140 10.74 32.87 -1.98
CA LEU A 140 10.67 32.12 -0.72
C LEU A 140 11.93 31.27 -0.46
N ALA A 141 12.67 30.92 -1.51
CA ALA A 141 13.95 30.23 -1.37
C ALA A 141 15.04 31.17 -0.86
N GLU A 142 15.00 32.45 -1.25
CA GLU A 142 15.90 33.48 -0.73
C GLU A 142 15.65 33.79 0.75
N THR A 143 14.39 33.72 1.21
CA THR A 143 14.04 33.92 2.63
C THR A 143 14.24 32.67 3.49
N GLY A 144 14.55 31.51 2.89
CA GLY A 144 14.75 30.25 3.61
C GLY A 144 13.46 29.61 4.15
N GLU A 145 12.29 30.02 3.66
CA GLU A 145 10.99 29.51 4.10
C GLU A 145 10.58 28.24 3.33
N ASP A 146 11.31 27.14 3.54
CA ASP A 146 11.10 25.87 2.83
C ASP A 146 9.65 25.33 2.95
N ALA A 147 9.00 25.53 4.10
CA ALA A 147 7.62 25.09 4.34
C ALA A 147 6.58 25.90 3.54
N ALA A 148 6.86 27.18 3.31
CA ALA A 148 6.01 28.05 2.51
C ALA A 148 6.06 27.65 1.03
N ILE A 149 7.22 27.25 0.53
CA ILE A 149 7.41 26.76 -0.86
C ILE A 149 6.48 25.58 -1.16
N LEU A 150 6.46 24.57 -0.28
CA LEU A 150 5.57 23.40 -0.46
C LEU A 150 4.09 23.74 -0.25
N SER A 151 3.80 24.75 0.58
CA SER A 151 2.42 25.18 0.84
C SER A 151 1.77 25.92 -0.34
N LEU A 152 2.55 26.35 -1.34
CA LEU A 152 2.03 26.98 -2.57
C LEU A 152 1.08 26.10 -3.38
N ALA A 153 1.07 24.78 -3.15
CA ALA A 153 0.11 23.85 -3.73
C ALA A 153 -1.33 23.99 -3.18
N GLY A 154 -1.56 24.87 -2.19
CA GLY A 154 -2.86 25.07 -1.55
C GLY A 154 -3.15 24.11 -0.39
N ALA A 155 -2.18 23.28 0.00
CA ALA A 155 -2.23 22.46 1.20
C ALA A 155 -1.25 23.03 2.23
N PRO A 156 -1.66 23.27 3.49
CA PRO A 156 -0.75 23.77 4.52
C PRO A 156 0.27 22.66 4.87
N VAL A 157 1.51 22.85 4.44
CA VAL A 157 2.64 21.94 4.74
C VAL A 157 3.57 22.62 5.71
N SER A 158 3.83 21.97 6.84
CA SER A 158 4.79 22.41 7.86
C SER A 158 5.96 21.41 7.97
N ARG A 159 6.99 21.77 8.74
CA ARG A 159 8.10 20.87 9.11
C ARG A 159 7.64 19.56 9.78
N ASP A 160 6.47 19.61 10.40
CA ASP A 160 5.86 18.50 11.12
C ASP A 160 4.82 17.75 10.27
N SER A 161 4.65 18.07 8.99
CA SER A 161 3.77 17.29 8.11
C SER A 161 4.37 15.92 7.81
N THR A 162 3.55 14.92 7.48
CA THR A 162 4.07 13.59 7.09
C THR A 162 4.87 13.70 5.79
N VAL A 163 5.89 12.86 5.61
CA VAL A 163 6.69 12.85 4.37
C VAL A 163 5.82 12.58 3.14
N ALA A 164 4.75 11.78 3.29
CA ALA A 164 3.77 11.56 2.23
C ALA A 164 3.01 12.83 1.83
N ALA A 165 2.58 13.64 2.80
CA ALA A 165 1.93 14.93 2.55
C ALA A 165 2.90 15.92 1.88
N MET A 166 4.16 15.99 2.35
CA MET A 166 5.20 16.80 1.73
C MET A 166 5.46 16.38 0.27
N ARG A 167 5.53 15.07 0.01
CA ARG A 167 5.75 14.52 -1.35
C ARG A 167 4.58 14.86 -2.27
N LYS A 168 3.34 14.78 -1.78
CA LYS A 168 2.15 15.15 -2.54
C LYS A 168 2.15 16.62 -2.93
N ALA A 169 2.51 17.50 -1.99
CA ALA A 169 2.64 18.94 -2.26
C ALA A 169 3.78 19.23 -3.25
N TYR A 170 4.95 18.61 -3.05
CA TYR A 170 6.08 18.69 -3.99
C TYR A 170 5.68 18.29 -5.41
N LEU A 171 5.00 17.15 -5.60
CA LEU A 171 4.55 16.69 -6.91
C LEU A 171 3.50 17.60 -7.55
N ALA A 172 2.67 18.28 -6.75
CA ALA A 172 1.72 19.26 -7.25
C ALA A 172 2.42 20.52 -7.77
N VAL A 173 3.37 21.07 -7.00
CA VAL A 173 4.15 22.26 -7.41
C VAL A 173 5.09 21.94 -8.58
N SER A 174 5.74 20.76 -8.57
CA SER A 174 6.72 20.38 -9.58
C SER A 174 6.10 20.27 -10.98
N ARG A 175 4.83 19.84 -11.08
CA ARG A 175 4.09 19.82 -12.36
C ARG A 175 3.86 21.20 -12.96
N SER A 176 3.81 22.26 -12.14
CA SER A 176 3.65 23.64 -12.62
C SER A 176 5.00 24.34 -12.86
N VAL A 177 6.04 23.99 -12.10
CA VAL A 177 7.36 24.63 -12.14
C VAL A 177 8.37 23.86 -13.01
N HIS A 178 7.96 22.75 -13.64
CA HIS A 178 8.87 21.93 -14.45
C HIS A 178 9.45 22.73 -15.63
N PRO A 179 10.78 22.67 -15.89
CA PRO A 179 11.41 23.45 -16.95
C PRO A 179 10.88 23.11 -18.36
N ASP A 180 10.40 21.89 -18.58
CA ASP A 180 9.78 21.50 -19.86
C ASP A 180 8.44 22.21 -20.12
N LYS A 181 7.71 22.60 -19.07
CA LYS A 181 6.45 23.34 -19.16
C LYS A 181 6.67 24.86 -19.21
N LEU A 182 7.73 25.33 -18.53
CA LEU A 182 8.11 26.74 -18.43
C LEU A 182 9.31 27.09 -19.33
N ARG A 183 9.23 26.74 -20.63
CA ARG A 183 10.32 27.01 -21.60
C ARG A 183 10.62 28.50 -21.77
N ASN A 184 9.62 29.35 -21.49
CA ASN A 184 9.70 30.81 -21.62
C ASN A 184 10.24 31.51 -20.35
N PHE A 185 10.59 30.76 -19.29
CA PHE A 185 11.12 31.32 -18.05
C PHE A 185 12.55 30.83 -17.82
N ALA A 186 13.52 31.72 -17.98
CA ALA A 186 14.95 31.39 -17.93
C ALA A 186 15.39 30.77 -16.57
N ASP A 187 14.73 31.15 -15.47
CA ASP A 187 15.04 30.64 -14.14
C ASP A 187 14.17 29.44 -13.72
N ALA A 188 13.44 28.80 -14.64
CA ALA A 188 12.60 27.64 -14.33
C ALA A 188 13.40 26.50 -13.68
N THR A 189 14.62 26.25 -14.18
CA THR A 189 15.53 25.25 -13.61
C THR A 189 15.94 25.59 -12.18
N LYS A 190 16.21 26.87 -11.88
CA LYS A 190 16.57 27.32 -10.53
C LYS A 190 15.39 27.21 -9.58
N ALA A 191 14.19 27.60 -10.02
CA ALA A 191 12.96 27.46 -9.24
C ALA A 191 12.66 25.98 -8.93
N PHE A 192 12.87 25.10 -9.91
CA PHE A 192 12.73 23.66 -9.72
C PHE A 192 13.77 23.09 -8.74
N GLN A 193 15.04 23.49 -8.84
CA GLN A 193 16.09 23.10 -7.90
C GLN A 193 15.81 23.59 -6.48
N ALA A 194 15.32 24.83 -6.32
CA ALA A 194 14.92 25.38 -5.03
C ALA A 194 13.76 24.59 -4.40
N LEU A 195 12.77 24.19 -5.20
CA LEU A 195 11.67 23.32 -4.78
C LEU A 195 12.17 21.93 -4.32
N VAL A 196 13.10 21.32 -5.06
CA VAL A 196 13.73 20.05 -4.69
C VAL A 196 14.48 20.20 -3.36
N GLY A 197 15.31 21.23 -3.23
CA GLY A 197 16.06 21.49 -1.99
C GLY A 197 15.16 21.72 -0.77
N ALA A 198 14.04 22.43 -0.94
CA ALA A 198 13.05 22.62 0.12
C ALA A 198 12.40 21.30 0.55
N PHE A 199 12.04 20.43 -0.42
CA PHE A 199 11.50 19.10 -0.12
C PHE A 199 12.52 18.20 0.60
N GLU A 200 13.78 18.18 0.17
CA GLU A 200 14.85 17.40 0.81
C GLU A 200 15.09 17.86 2.25
N ARG A 201 15.19 19.17 2.49
CA ARG A 201 15.35 19.76 3.83
C ARG A 201 14.22 19.40 4.79
N LEU A 202 12.98 19.38 4.31
CA LEU A 202 11.82 19.08 5.15
C LEU A 202 11.58 17.58 5.35
N SER A 203 11.84 16.77 4.34
CA SER A 203 11.63 15.32 4.38
C SER A 203 12.77 14.58 5.10
N GLN A 204 13.99 15.13 5.10
CA GLN A 204 15.19 14.54 5.72
C GLN A 204 16.02 15.57 6.51
N PRO A 205 15.50 16.11 7.63
CA PRO A 205 16.21 17.15 8.39
C PRO A 205 17.56 16.68 8.96
N GLU A 206 17.74 15.38 9.22
CA GLU A 206 18.99 14.82 9.76
C GLU A 206 20.15 14.80 8.74
N VAL A 207 19.85 14.61 7.45
CA VAL A 207 20.87 14.51 6.39
C VAL A 207 21.44 15.89 6.05
N VAL A 208 20.60 16.93 6.05
CA VAL A 208 21.04 18.29 5.70
C VAL A 208 21.79 18.96 6.85
N GLY A 209 21.42 18.69 8.12
CA GLY A 209 22.19 19.16 9.28
C GLY A 209 23.60 18.57 9.34
N ALA A 210 23.79 17.34 8.87
CA ALA A 210 25.10 16.71 8.79
C ALA A 210 26.00 17.32 7.69
N GLY A 211 25.42 17.83 6.60
CA GLY A 211 26.16 18.41 5.47
C GLY A 211 26.83 19.76 5.76
N GLU A 212 26.21 20.63 6.57
CA GLU A 212 26.80 21.91 6.97
C GLU A 212 27.64 21.82 8.25
N ALA A 213 27.28 20.94 9.20
CA ALA A 213 28.05 20.73 10.43
C ALA A 213 29.37 19.95 10.22
N SER A 214 29.47 19.16 9.14
CA SER A 214 30.66 18.33 8.86
C SER A 214 31.93 19.13 8.55
N ARG A 215 31.85 20.46 8.35
CA ARG A 215 33.06 21.28 8.16
C ARG A 215 33.64 21.87 9.44
N ARG A 216 32.99 21.77 10.62
CA ARG A 216 33.50 22.44 11.84
C ARG A 216 33.35 21.75 13.20
N SER A 217 32.79 20.55 13.33
CA SER A 217 32.78 19.90 14.66
C SER A 217 33.25 18.46 14.60
N GLY A 218 34.31 18.19 15.38
CA GLY A 218 34.87 16.86 15.60
C GLY A 218 33.87 15.87 16.20
N ALA A 219 34.25 14.60 16.08
CA ALA A 219 33.54 13.40 16.49
C ALA A 219 32.62 13.60 17.71
N VAL A 220 31.31 13.74 17.44
CA VAL A 220 30.29 13.48 18.45
C VAL A 220 30.22 11.97 18.58
N ALA A 221 30.76 11.45 19.70
CA ALA A 221 30.51 10.09 20.13
C ALA A 221 29.02 9.81 20.04
N ALA A 222 28.64 8.68 19.43
CA ALA A 222 27.26 8.22 19.31
C ALA A 222 26.66 8.05 20.72
N THR A 223 26.15 9.16 21.26
CA THR A 223 25.24 9.14 22.39
C THR A 223 24.04 8.35 21.88
N ALA A 224 23.77 7.21 22.50
CA ALA A 224 22.54 6.49 22.28
C ALA A 224 21.39 7.45 22.65
N ILE A 225 20.83 8.12 21.65
CA ILE A 225 19.70 9.03 21.81
C ILE A 225 18.55 8.15 22.29
N ALA A 226 18.34 8.10 23.60
CA ALA A 226 17.21 7.43 24.20
C ALA A 226 15.95 8.19 23.76
N ARG A 227 15.28 7.66 22.74
CA ARG A 227 14.01 8.18 22.26
C ARG A 227 13.01 8.21 23.41
N SER A 228 12.57 9.40 23.81
CA SER A 228 11.50 9.55 24.80
C SER A 228 10.14 9.32 24.14
N ASN A 229 9.22 8.68 24.86
CA ASN A 229 7.81 8.57 24.44
C ASN A 229 7.00 9.84 24.76
N ALA A 230 7.67 10.97 24.99
CA ALA A 230 7.00 12.25 25.23
C ALA A 230 6.20 12.65 23.98
N ASN A 231 4.93 13.00 24.17
CA ASN A 231 3.97 13.30 23.09
C ASN A 231 3.82 12.18 22.04
N CYS A 232 4.11 10.92 22.40
CA CYS A 232 3.99 9.77 21.50
C CYS A 232 2.77 8.92 21.85
N PHE A 233 1.95 8.59 20.85
CA PHE A 233 0.70 7.85 21.03
C PHE A 233 0.69 6.57 20.19
N ARG A 234 -0.07 5.58 20.65
CA ARG A 234 -0.43 4.42 19.83
C ARG A 234 -1.52 4.84 18.86
N THR A 235 -1.16 5.00 17.60
CA THR A 235 -2.14 5.29 16.54
C THR A 235 -3.00 4.07 16.27
N LYS A 236 -4.24 4.29 15.83
CA LYS A 236 -5.15 3.19 15.49
C LYS A 236 -4.84 2.72 14.09
N VAL A 237 -4.42 1.46 13.99
CA VAL A 237 -4.14 0.78 12.72
C VAL A 237 -5.34 -0.10 12.39
N ARG A 238 -5.86 -0.01 11.16
CA ARG A 238 -7.02 -0.79 10.72
C ARG A 238 -6.71 -1.59 9.47
N CYS A 239 -7.34 -2.76 9.35
CA CYS A 239 -7.25 -3.59 8.16
C CYS A 239 -7.83 -2.85 6.94
N PRO A 240 -7.14 -2.82 5.78
CA PRO A 240 -7.64 -2.13 4.60
C PRO A 240 -8.88 -2.78 3.96
N ARG A 241 -9.17 -4.05 4.26
CA ARG A 241 -10.33 -4.78 3.71
C ARG A 241 -11.56 -4.69 4.61
N CYS A 242 -11.46 -5.15 5.86
CA CYS A 242 -12.61 -5.18 6.78
C CYS A 242 -12.70 -3.94 7.69
N LYS A 243 -11.68 -3.07 7.72
CA LYS A 243 -11.61 -1.86 8.55
C LYS A 243 -11.62 -2.12 10.07
N VAL A 244 -11.51 -3.38 10.49
CA VAL A 244 -11.35 -3.77 11.90
C VAL A 244 -10.02 -3.23 12.44
N GLU A 245 -10.03 -2.75 13.68
CA GLU A 245 -8.85 -2.26 14.37
C GLU A 245 -7.92 -3.43 14.71
N TRP A 246 -6.64 -3.26 14.42
CA TRP A 246 -5.61 -4.28 14.61
C TRP A 246 -4.89 -4.13 15.95
N GLY A 247 -4.49 -5.27 16.52
CA GLY A 247 -3.74 -5.31 17.76
C GLY A 247 -4.67 -5.05 18.94
N GLN A 248 -5.92 -5.53 18.84
CA GLN A 248 -6.77 -5.67 20.01
C GLN A 248 -6.26 -6.85 20.85
N PRO A 249 -6.52 -6.88 22.17
CA PRO A 249 -6.09 -7.99 23.01
C PRO A 249 -6.57 -9.36 22.52
N CYS A 250 -7.71 -9.42 21.83
CA CYS A 250 -8.25 -10.65 21.24
C CYS A 250 -7.46 -11.18 20.03
N ASP A 251 -6.60 -10.36 19.42
CA ASP A 251 -5.78 -10.79 18.27
C ASP A 251 -4.55 -11.62 18.71
N GLY A 252 -4.25 -11.70 20.01
CA GLY A 252 -3.05 -12.39 20.52
C GLY A 252 -1.73 -11.70 20.13
N VAL A 253 -1.80 -10.42 19.75
CA VAL A 253 -0.65 -9.64 19.28
C VAL A 253 -0.05 -8.85 20.43
N GLU A 254 1.24 -9.09 20.69
CA GLU A 254 2.00 -8.35 21.69
C GLU A 254 2.11 -6.85 21.38
N LYS A 255 2.24 -6.02 22.43
CA LYS A 255 2.30 -4.55 22.26
C LYS A 255 3.47 -4.10 21.39
N TRP A 256 4.62 -4.77 21.51
CA TRP A 256 5.83 -4.46 20.73
C TRP A 256 5.68 -4.74 19.23
N CYS A 257 4.73 -5.58 18.83
CA CYS A 257 4.39 -5.78 17.41
C CYS A 257 3.94 -4.49 16.74
N TYR A 258 3.37 -3.54 17.49
CA TYR A 258 3.06 -2.21 16.95
C TYR A 258 4.33 -1.50 16.46
N SER A 259 5.41 -1.52 17.25
CA SER A 259 6.69 -0.91 16.84
C SER A 259 7.23 -1.57 15.57
N VAL A 260 7.17 -2.90 15.50
CA VAL A 260 7.64 -3.70 14.35
C VAL A 260 6.83 -3.39 13.09
N LEU A 261 5.51 -3.30 13.22
CA LEU A 261 4.61 -2.95 12.13
C LEU A 261 4.92 -1.54 11.63
N MET A 262 4.97 -0.55 12.52
CA MET A 262 5.14 0.85 12.15
C MET A 262 6.52 1.15 11.55
N GLN A 263 7.57 0.45 11.97
CA GLN A 263 8.89 0.50 11.32
C GLN A 263 8.90 -0.17 9.93
N GLY A 264 7.82 -0.86 9.56
CA GLY A 264 7.70 -1.57 8.30
C GLY A 264 8.50 -2.86 8.25
N VAL A 265 8.91 -3.42 9.38
CA VAL A 265 9.72 -4.65 9.41
C VAL A 265 8.91 -5.90 9.03
N LYS A 266 7.65 -5.96 9.47
CA LYS A 266 6.79 -7.16 9.34
C LYS A 266 5.37 -6.79 8.91
N CYS A 267 4.76 -7.62 8.07
CA CYS A 267 3.33 -7.61 7.78
C CYS A 267 2.59 -8.57 8.73
N TYR A 268 1.33 -8.25 9.01
CA TYR A 268 0.47 -9.07 9.84
C TYR A 268 -0.79 -9.48 9.08
N THR A 269 -1.32 -10.64 9.43
CA THR A 269 -2.57 -11.15 8.89
C THR A 269 -3.74 -10.67 9.75
N CYS A 270 -4.79 -10.15 9.10
CA CYS A 270 -6.01 -9.76 9.80
C CYS A 270 -6.75 -11.00 10.34
N SER A 271 -7.02 -11.03 11.65
CA SER A 271 -7.77 -12.10 12.32
C SER A 271 -9.18 -12.31 11.75
N THR A 272 -9.82 -11.27 11.22
CA THR A 272 -11.19 -11.35 10.69
C THR A 272 -11.27 -11.78 9.22
N CYS A 273 -10.43 -11.22 8.35
CA CYS A 273 -10.55 -11.41 6.90
C CYS A 273 -9.35 -12.07 6.24
N LEU A 274 -8.36 -12.49 7.04
CA LEU A 274 -7.13 -13.18 6.63
C LEU A 274 -6.31 -12.44 5.58
N LEU A 275 -6.52 -11.13 5.43
CA LEU A 275 -5.71 -10.30 4.56
C LEU A 275 -4.40 -9.94 5.25
N ASP A 276 -3.28 -10.14 4.55
CA ASP A 276 -1.98 -9.63 4.97
C ASP A 276 -1.86 -8.13 4.67
N PHE A 277 -1.43 -7.37 5.67
CA PHE A 277 -1.18 -5.95 5.53
C PHE A 277 0.03 -5.52 6.38
N GLY A 278 0.77 -4.54 5.88
CA GLY A 278 1.83 -3.85 6.60
C GLY A 278 1.52 -2.37 6.79
N CYS A 279 2.47 -1.60 7.31
CA CYS A 279 2.28 -0.18 7.65
C CYS A 279 1.87 0.70 6.47
N MET A 280 2.35 0.48 5.26
CA MET A 280 1.98 1.31 4.10
C MET A 280 0.62 0.94 3.51
N THR A 281 0.18 -0.30 3.72
CA THR A 281 -1.13 -0.79 3.24
C THR A 281 -2.24 -0.65 4.28
N ALA A 282 -1.89 -0.42 5.55
CA ALA A 282 -2.83 -0.25 6.63
C ALA A 282 -3.52 1.12 6.58
N LEU A 283 -4.71 1.21 7.16
CA LEU A 283 -5.39 2.49 7.37
C LEU A 283 -5.00 3.02 8.76
N HIS A 284 -4.31 4.15 8.81
CA HIS A 284 -3.91 4.80 10.05
C HIS A 284 -4.88 5.91 10.42
N SER A 285 -5.19 6.03 11.71
CA SER A 285 -6.05 7.10 12.23
C SER A 285 -5.36 7.91 13.31
N CYS A 286 -5.53 9.23 13.23
CA CYS A 286 -4.96 10.18 14.18
C CYS A 286 -5.48 9.92 15.60
N PRO A 287 -4.62 9.96 16.63
CA PRO A 287 -5.02 9.71 18.02
C PRO A 287 -5.96 10.78 18.57
N HIS A 288 -5.95 12.00 18.01
CA HIS A 288 -6.76 13.11 18.51
C HIS A 288 -8.13 13.22 17.83
N CYS A 289 -8.18 13.17 16.49
CA CYS A 289 -9.43 13.36 15.73
C CYS A 289 -9.98 12.08 15.09
N ASN A 290 -9.28 10.94 15.19
CA ASN A 290 -9.57 9.69 14.48
C ASN A 290 -9.66 9.83 12.94
N GLY A 291 -9.24 10.96 12.37
CA GLY A 291 -9.17 11.17 10.93
C GLY A 291 -8.10 10.27 10.29
N PRO A 292 -8.33 9.75 9.08
CA PRO A 292 -7.33 8.97 8.35
C PRO A 292 -6.16 9.85 7.94
N PHE A 293 -4.94 9.32 8.00
CA PHE A 293 -3.73 9.98 7.47
C PHE A 293 -2.82 8.99 6.76
N GLU A 294 -1.98 9.50 5.86
CA GLU A 294 -1.00 8.69 5.11
C GLU A 294 0.32 8.61 5.89
N PHE A 295 0.74 7.39 6.21
CA PHE A 295 1.92 7.10 7.03
C PHE A 295 3.06 6.53 6.17
N ALA A 296 4.28 7.01 6.40
CA ALA A 296 5.50 6.37 5.88
C ALA A 296 6.37 5.87 7.05
N PRO A 297 7.09 4.73 6.91
CA PRO A 297 7.97 4.22 7.97
C PRO A 297 9.05 5.21 8.42
N ALA A 298 9.51 6.10 7.52
CA ALA A 298 10.46 7.16 7.83
C ALA A 298 9.90 8.17 8.86
N ASP A 299 8.58 8.32 8.96
CA ASP A 299 7.93 9.19 9.93
C ASP A 299 7.95 8.57 11.36
N TYR A 300 8.29 7.28 11.50
CA TYR A 300 8.15 6.58 12.78
C TYR A 300 8.94 7.22 13.92
N HIS A 301 10.09 7.83 13.63
CA HIS A 301 10.93 8.49 14.63
C HIS A 301 10.66 9.99 14.78
N ARG A 302 9.73 10.55 13.99
CA ARG A 302 9.37 11.97 13.98
C ARG A 302 8.03 12.20 14.69
N GLN A 303 7.82 13.43 15.14
CA GLN A 303 6.47 13.90 15.47
C GLN A 303 5.82 14.41 14.19
N VAL A 304 4.59 13.97 13.93
CA VAL A 304 3.82 14.35 12.76
C VAL A 304 2.54 15.06 13.16
N THR A 305 2.07 15.96 12.30
CA THR A 305 0.79 16.64 12.42
C THR A 305 -0.25 15.90 11.57
N CYS A 306 -1.49 15.86 12.06
CA CYS A 306 -2.56 15.07 11.45
C CYS A 306 -2.89 15.47 9.99
N GLY A 307 -2.59 16.70 9.58
CA GLY A 307 -2.91 17.22 8.24
C GLY A 307 -4.42 17.36 7.94
N SER A 308 -5.29 17.08 8.91
CA SER A 308 -6.74 17.30 8.75
C SER A 308 -7.09 18.75 9.07
N ALA A 309 -8.03 19.34 8.33
CA ALA A 309 -8.46 20.73 8.53
C ALA A 309 -8.96 21.02 9.97
N ARG A 310 -9.38 19.99 10.71
CA ARG A 310 -9.91 20.09 12.08
C ARG A 310 -8.89 19.69 13.16
N CYS A 311 -7.66 19.29 12.81
CA CYS A 311 -6.65 18.86 13.78
C CYS A 311 -5.24 19.25 13.34
N THR A 312 -4.64 20.17 14.08
CA THR A 312 -3.27 20.69 13.89
C THR A 312 -2.29 20.21 14.96
N ARG A 313 -2.71 19.33 15.87
CA ARG A 313 -1.87 18.87 16.98
C ARG A 313 -0.78 17.92 16.48
N PRO A 314 0.50 18.14 16.86
CA PRO A 314 1.57 17.19 16.58
C PRO A 314 1.50 15.99 17.52
N PHE A 315 1.80 14.82 17.01
CA PHE A 315 1.91 13.59 17.78
C PHE A 315 3.04 12.71 17.24
N GLY A 316 3.77 12.05 18.12
CA GLY A 316 4.72 11.00 17.76
C GLY A 316 4.08 9.62 17.79
N PHE A 317 4.81 8.62 17.31
CA PHE A 317 4.42 7.22 17.39
C PHE A 317 5.00 6.57 18.65
N HIS A 318 4.19 5.82 19.40
CA HIS A 318 4.68 5.16 20.61
C HIS A 318 5.71 4.05 20.28
N LEU A 319 6.86 4.08 20.95
CA LEU A 319 7.85 3.01 20.91
C LEU A 319 7.62 2.07 22.09
N PHE A 320 7.19 0.86 21.80
CA PHE A 320 7.18 -0.24 22.76
C PHE A 320 8.52 -0.94 22.72
N VAL A 321 9.15 -1.08 23.90
CA VAL A 321 10.40 -1.82 24.09
C VAL A 321 10.14 -3.31 23.86
N MET A 322 11.01 -3.93 23.07
CA MET A 322 10.96 -5.36 22.79
C MET A 322 11.89 -6.12 23.75
N PRO A 323 11.47 -7.27 24.30
CA PRO A 323 12.37 -8.14 25.04
C PRO A 323 13.52 -8.65 24.15
N PRO A 324 14.77 -8.78 24.65
CA PRO A 324 15.91 -9.21 23.84
C PRO A 324 15.72 -10.57 23.15
N ARG A 325 15.03 -11.51 23.82
CA ARG A 325 14.68 -12.80 23.23
C ARG A 325 13.76 -12.67 22.01
N ALA A 326 12.70 -11.88 22.14
CA ALA A 326 11.76 -11.63 21.05
C ALA A 326 12.44 -10.89 19.88
N GLU A 327 13.41 -10.03 20.18
CA GLU A 327 14.20 -9.33 19.17
C GLU A 327 15.11 -10.28 18.38
N ALA A 328 15.76 -11.23 19.05
CA ALA A 328 16.57 -12.27 18.40
C ALA A 328 15.71 -13.18 17.51
N GLU A 329 14.56 -13.63 18.03
CA GLU A 329 13.58 -14.44 17.27
C GLU A 329 13.06 -13.66 16.05
N LEU A 330 12.72 -12.38 16.21
CA LEU A 330 12.29 -11.52 15.12
C LEU A 330 13.37 -11.35 14.05
N ARG A 331 14.63 -11.13 14.42
CA ARG A 331 15.74 -11.02 13.45
C ARG A 331 15.87 -12.29 12.62
N ALA A 332 15.83 -13.46 13.25
CA ALA A 332 15.87 -14.74 12.55
C ALA A 332 14.67 -14.91 11.61
N GLU A 333 13.46 -14.60 12.08
CA GLU A 333 12.24 -14.68 11.27
C GLU A 333 12.30 -13.74 10.07
N VAL A 334 12.75 -12.50 10.26
CA VAL A 334 12.87 -11.47 9.22
C VAL A 334 13.90 -11.86 8.17
N LYS A 335 15.07 -12.37 8.57
CA LYS A 335 16.09 -12.89 7.65
C LYS A 335 15.50 -14.03 6.81
N ALA A 336 14.92 -15.04 7.45
CA ALA A 336 14.32 -16.17 6.75
C ALA A 336 13.15 -15.75 5.82
N ALA A 337 12.35 -14.77 6.23
CA ALA A 337 11.27 -14.24 5.42
C ALA A 337 11.78 -13.45 4.20
N ALA A 338 12.86 -12.67 4.36
CA ALA A 338 13.51 -11.95 3.25
C ALA A 338 14.07 -12.93 2.21
N GLU A 339 14.76 -13.98 2.65
CA GLU A 339 15.28 -15.04 1.78
C GLU A 339 14.14 -15.75 1.03
N ARG A 340 13.04 -16.11 1.71
CA ARG A 340 11.86 -16.72 1.08
C ARG A 340 11.26 -15.80 0.01
N ARG A 341 11.14 -14.51 0.28
CA ARG A 341 10.60 -13.54 -0.68
C ARG A 341 11.44 -13.44 -1.94
N LEU A 342 12.77 -13.36 -1.80
CA LEU A 342 13.68 -13.30 -2.95
C LEU A 342 13.55 -14.54 -3.84
N ARG A 343 13.41 -15.73 -3.24
CA ARG A 343 13.16 -16.97 -4.01
C ARG A 343 11.86 -16.91 -4.79
N VAL A 344 10.77 -16.40 -4.20
CA VAL A 344 9.47 -16.27 -4.87
C VAL A 344 9.54 -15.29 -6.04
N VAL A 345 10.15 -14.12 -5.84
CA VAL A 345 10.33 -13.10 -6.88
C VAL A 345 11.15 -13.65 -8.02
N GLU A 346 12.22 -14.38 -7.73
CA GLU A 346 13.07 -14.97 -8.75
C GLU A 346 12.38 -16.11 -9.49
N ALA A 347 11.67 -17.00 -8.79
CA ALA A 347 10.88 -18.04 -9.44
C ALA A 347 9.83 -17.44 -10.38
N ALA A 348 9.22 -16.32 -10.00
CA ALA A 348 8.32 -15.56 -10.86
C ALA A 348 9.06 -14.97 -12.08
N ARG A 349 10.21 -14.31 -11.90
CA ARG A 349 11.04 -13.79 -12.99
C ARG A 349 11.52 -14.90 -13.95
N ALA A 350 11.88 -16.06 -13.43
CA ALA A 350 12.29 -17.20 -14.24
C ALA A 350 11.11 -17.78 -15.04
N ARG A 351 9.90 -17.82 -14.47
CA ARG A 351 8.68 -18.19 -15.20
C ARG A 351 8.36 -17.20 -16.31
N THR A 352 8.43 -15.90 -16.06
CA THR A 352 8.18 -14.87 -17.07
C THR A 352 9.23 -14.89 -18.18
N ALA A 353 10.51 -15.08 -17.85
CA ALA A 353 11.58 -15.21 -18.83
C ALA A 353 11.39 -16.43 -19.75
N ARG A 354 11.00 -17.59 -19.19
CA ARG A 354 10.66 -18.78 -19.98
C ARG A 354 9.43 -18.55 -20.86
N GLY A 355 8.41 -17.86 -20.34
CA GLY A 355 7.24 -17.46 -21.11
C GLY A 355 7.61 -16.58 -22.30
N ALA A 356 8.42 -15.55 -22.08
CA ALA A 356 8.92 -14.66 -23.13
C ALA A 356 9.82 -15.38 -24.15
N ALA A 357 10.62 -16.37 -23.72
CA ALA A 357 11.40 -17.20 -24.63
C ALA A 357 10.50 -18.07 -25.52
N ARG A 358 9.46 -18.69 -24.95
CA ARG A 358 8.46 -19.44 -25.72
C ARG A 358 7.67 -18.56 -26.67
N ALA A 359 7.27 -17.36 -26.24
CA ALA A 359 6.58 -16.40 -27.09
C ALA A 359 7.44 -15.96 -28.27
N ARG A 360 8.74 -15.71 -28.06
CA ARG A 360 9.70 -15.41 -29.14
C ARG A 360 9.93 -16.59 -30.07
N ALA A 361 10.00 -17.81 -29.55
CA ALA A 361 10.13 -19.02 -30.35
C ALA A 361 8.87 -19.26 -31.20
N ALA A 362 7.67 -19.02 -30.66
CA ALA A 362 6.41 -19.11 -31.39
C ALA A 362 6.29 -18.01 -32.47
N ALA A 363 6.65 -16.76 -32.14
CA ALA A 363 6.66 -15.65 -33.10
C ALA A 363 7.71 -15.81 -34.21
N GLY A 364 8.77 -16.59 -33.97
CA GLY A 364 9.79 -16.91 -34.97
C GLY A 364 9.48 -18.12 -35.86
N ALA A 365 8.47 -18.93 -35.49
CA ALA A 365 8.06 -20.11 -36.27
C ALA A 365 7.02 -19.77 -37.35
N ASP A 366 6.19 -18.74 -37.13
CA ASP A 366 5.29 -18.18 -38.15
C ASP A 366 5.99 -17.04 -38.89
N GLY A 367 6.80 -17.40 -39.88
CA GLY A 367 7.37 -16.46 -40.83
C GLY A 367 6.29 -15.79 -41.66
N GLY A 368 5.91 -14.55 -41.31
CA GLY A 368 5.23 -13.63 -42.23
C GLY A 368 4.04 -12.86 -41.66
N GLY A 369 4.28 -11.60 -41.30
CA GLY A 369 3.29 -10.52 -41.40
C GLY A 369 2.22 -10.42 -40.31
N GLY A 370 2.37 -9.44 -39.40
CA GLY A 370 1.24 -8.96 -38.61
C GLY A 370 1.54 -8.50 -37.19
N GLY A 371 2.49 -7.58 -36.99
CA GLY A 371 2.82 -6.98 -35.69
C GLY A 371 1.75 -6.07 -35.08
N GLY A 372 0.46 -6.34 -35.31
CA GLY A 372 -0.66 -5.48 -34.86
C GLY A 372 -1.77 -6.17 -34.06
N GLY A 373 -1.65 -7.46 -33.75
CA GLY A 373 -2.76 -8.29 -33.27
C GLY A 373 -3.01 -8.37 -31.75
N GLY A 374 -2.27 -7.65 -30.90
CA GLY A 374 -2.33 -7.85 -29.44
C GLY A 374 -3.73 -7.66 -28.84
N ALA A 375 -4.40 -6.56 -29.18
CA ALA A 375 -5.73 -6.26 -28.64
C ALA A 375 -6.86 -7.08 -29.29
N SER A 376 -6.70 -7.47 -30.56
CA SER A 376 -7.69 -8.29 -31.27
C SER A 376 -7.61 -9.76 -30.87
N GLY A 377 -6.39 -10.28 -30.64
CA GLY A 377 -6.13 -11.63 -30.17
C GLY A 377 -6.64 -11.86 -28.76
N GLU A 378 -6.32 -10.96 -27.81
CA GLU A 378 -6.81 -11.04 -26.43
C GLU A 378 -8.35 -11.00 -26.35
N ARG A 379 -8.99 -10.24 -27.24
CA ARG A 379 -10.45 -10.18 -27.33
C ARG A 379 -11.03 -11.48 -27.88
N ALA A 380 -10.46 -12.03 -28.94
CA ALA A 380 -10.90 -13.30 -29.51
C ALA A 380 -10.72 -14.46 -28.50
N GLU A 381 -9.62 -14.47 -27.76
CA GLU A 381 -9.36 -15.43 -26.68
C GLU A 381 -10.35 -15.26 -25.52
N ALA A 382 -10.67 -14.02 -25.13
CA ALA A 382 -11.67 -13.75 -24.11
C ALA A 382 -13.08 -14.19 -24.53
N GLU A 383 -13.44 -14.00 -25.81
CA GLU A 383 -14.70 -14.46 -26.38
C GLU A 383 -14.75 -16.00 -26.44
N ALA A 384 -13.66 -16.66 -26.84
CA ALA A 384 -13.54 -18.12 -26.82
C ALA A 384 -13.61 -18.69 -25.39
N ALA A 385 -12.99 -18.02 -24.41
CA ALA A 385 -13.05 -18.42 -23.01
C ALA A 385 -14.46 -18.28 -22.43
N PHE A 386 -15.19 -17.23 -22.80
CA PHE A 386 -16.59 -17.06 -22.41
C PHE A 386 -17.48 -18.18 -22.97
N VAL A 387 -17.37 -18.50 -24.26
CA VAL A 387 -18.13 -19.61 -24.88
C VAL A 387 -17.83 -20.97 -24.24
N ARG A 388 -16.60 -21.17 -23.76
CA ARG A 388 -16.18 -22.41 -23.08
C ARG A 388 -16.59 -22.45 -21.60
N GLY A 389 -17.27 -21.43 -21.08
CA GLY A 389 -17.64 -21.32 -19.67
C GLY A 389 -16.45 -21.10 -18.74
N LEU A 390 -15.29 -20.67 -19.27
CA LEU A 390 -14.10 -20.33 -18.47
C LEU A 390 -14.14 -18.87 -17.97
N ARG A 391 -15.10 -18.08 -18.45
CA ARG A 391 -15.40 -16.74 -17.98
C ARG A 391 -16.90 -16.61 -17.74
N ASP A 392 -17.27 -16.04 -16.60
CA ASP A 392 -18.66 -15.87 -16.19
C ASP A 392 -19.32 -14.63 -16.83
N GLU A 393 -18.52 -13.69 -17.35
CA GLU A 393 -19.01 -12.44 -17.93
C GLU A 393 -18.63 -12.30 -19.40
N CYS A 394 -19.57 -11.80 -20.21
CA CYS A 394 -19.35 -11.45 -21.60
C CYS A 394 -18.26 -10.36 -21.70
N PRO A 395 -17.18 -10.57 -22.48
CA PRO A 395 -16.06 -9.62 -22.56
C PRO A 395 -16.43 -8.30 -23.23
N ARG A 396 -17.56 -8.23 -23.94
CA ARG A 396 -18.05 -7.02 -24.63
C ARG A 396 -18.87 -6.14 -23.70
N CYS A 397 -19.97 -6.66 -23.15
CA CYS A 397 -20.95 -5.89 -22.38
C CYS A 397 -21.00 -6.21 -20.87
N GLY A 398 -20.28 -7.23 -20.41
CA GLY A 398 -20.26 -7.63 -18.99
C GLY A 398 -21.53 -8.34 -18.51
N TRP A 399 -22.36 -8.85 -19.42
CA TRP A 399 -23.51 -9.70 -19.10
C TRP A 399 -23.04 -11.05 -18.57
N ALA A 400 -23.68 -11.54 -17.51
CA ALA A 400 -23.44 -12.85 -16.92
C ALA A 400 -24.75 -13.65 -16.92
N PRO A 401 -24.75 -14.92 -17.34
CA PRO A 401 -25.91 -15.78 -17.19
C PRO A 401 -26.19 -16.06 -15.71
N SER A 402 -27.46 -16.27 -15.37
CA SER A 402 -27.86 -16.74 -14.04
C SER A 402 -27.18 -18.09 -13.74
N ALA A 403 -26.64 -18.22 -12.52
CA ALA A 403 -25.85 -19.38 -12.12
C ALA A 403 -26.63 -20.70 -12.30
N GLY A 404 -26.16 -21.54 -13.23
CA GLY A 404 -26.59 -22.94 -13.36
C GLY A 404 -27.20 -23.39 -14.69
N GLU A 405 -27.55 -22.49 -15.63
CA GLU A 405 -28.40 -22.87 -16.78
C GLU A 405 -27.98 -22.32 -18.14
N ALA A 406 -26.84 -21.64 -18.27
CA ALA A 406 -26.37 -21.20 -19.59
C ALA A 406 -25.75 -22.36 -20.37
N GLN A 407 -26.44 -22.83 -21.40
CA GLN A 407 -25.85 -23.74 -22.37
C GLN A 407 -24.83 -22.97 -23.22
N ARG A 408 -23.86 -23.69 -23.78
CA ARG A 408 -22.84 -23.10 -24.66
C ARG A 408 -23.48 -22.30 -25.81
N ASP A 409 -24.61 -22.77 -26.31
CA ASP A 409 -25.32 -22.13 -27.41
C ASP A 409 -25.90 -20.76 -27.02
N ASP A 410 -26.42 -20.61 -25.78
CA ASP A 410 -26.89 -19.33 -25.25
C ASP A 410 -25.76 -18.29 -25.17
N LEU A 411 -24.56 -18.73 -24.78
CA LEU A 411 -23.37 -17.87 -24.70
C LEU A 411 -22.91 -17.41 -26.09
N VAL A 412 -22.98 -18.31 -27.08
CA VAL A 412 -22.66 -17.99 -28.48
C VAL A 412 -23.70 -17.04 -29.07
N GLU A 413 -24.99 -17.29 -28.83
CA GLU A 413 -26.09 -16.44 -29.29
C GLU A 413 -26.00 -15.04 -28.68
N HIS A 414 -25.69 -14.95 -27.39
CA HIS A 414 -25.41 -13.68 -26.75
C HIS A 414 -24.25 -12.95 -27.43
N LEU A 415 -23.10 -13.59 -27.65
CA LEU A 415 -21.96 -12.92 -28.31
C LEU A 415 -22.27 -12.43 -29.73
N ARG A 416 -23.11 -13.15 -30.47
CA ARG A 416 -23.55 -12.76 -31.82
C ARG A 416 -24.50 -11.56 -31.79
N SER A 417 -25.40 -11.51 -30.81
CA SER A 417 -26.39 -10.44 -30.63
C SER A 417 -25.87 -9.25 -29.81
N CYS A 418 -24.69 -9.36 -29.20
CA CYS A 418 -24.08 -8.33 -28.37
C CYS A 418 -23.51 -7.18 -29.21
N THR A 419 -24.38 -6.21 -29.53
CA THR A 419 -24.08 -5.02 -30.36
C THR A 419 -24.31 -3.69 -29.64
N ASP A 420 -24.80 -3.71 -28.39
CA ASP A 420 -25.11 -2.50 -27.63
C ASP A 420 -23.85 -1.70 -27.26
N ALA A 421 -23.62 -0.61 -28.01
CA ALA A 421 -22.49 0.29 -27.82
C ALA A 421 -22.45 0.94 -26.42
N LYS A 422 -23.61 1.19 -25.80
CA LYS A 422 -23.71 1.79 -24.47
C LYS A 422 -23.31 0.79 -23.40
N ALA A 423 -23.80 -0.44 -23.49
CA ALA A 423 -23.38 -1.52 -22.60
C ALA A 423 -21.87 -1.82 -22.75
N HIS A 424 -21.34 -1.79 -23.98
CA HIS A 424 -19.92 -1.94 -24.22
C HIS A 424 -19.08 -0.83 -23.56
N ALA A 425 -19.51 0.43 -23.69
CA ALA A 425 -18.82 1.57 -23.08
C ALA A 425 -18.86 1.50 -21.55
N ALA A 426 -20.02 1.17 -20.98
CA ALA A 426 -20.19 1.02 -19.53
C ALA A 426 -19.32 -0.12 -18.98
N HIS A 427 -19.26 -1.25 -19.67
CA HIS A 427 -18.42 -2.37 -19.29
C HIS A 427 -16.93 -2.03 -19.37
N ARG A 428 -16.47 -1.38 -20.45
CA ARG A 428 -15.07 -0.90 -20.55
C ARG A 428 -14.71 0.05 -19.43
N LYS A 429 -15.60 1.00 -19.08
CA LYS A 429 -15.39 1.92 -17.95
C LYS A 429 -15.32 1.18 -16.61
N ARG A 430 -16.21 0.20 -16.39
CA ARG A 430 -16.20 -0.67 -15.18
C ARG A 430 -14.89 -1.45 -15.08
N LYS A 431 -14.46 -2.07 -16.18
CA LYS A 431 -13.23 -2.86 -16.25
C LYS A 431 -12.00 -1.98 -16.02
N ALA A 432 -11.88 -0.85 -16.72
CA ALA A 432 -10.78 0.09 -16.51
C ALA A 432 -10.71 0.61 -15.07
N ALA A 433 -11.86 0.86 -14.43
CA ALA A 433 -11.90 1.25 -13.03
C ALA A 433 -11.52 0.12 -12.07
N ALA A 434 -11.83 -1.14 -12.41
CA ALA A 434 -11.39 -2.32 -11.64
C ALA A 434 -9.88 -2.55 -11.80
N ASP A 435 -9.38 -2.54 -13.03
CA ASP A 435 -7.96 -2.68 -13.37
C ASP A 435 -7.14 -1.57 -12.67
N ALA A 436 -7.58 -0.30 -12.73
CA ALA A 436 -6.92 0.79 -12.04
C ALA A 436 -6.89 0.63 -10.50
N ARG A 437 -7.93 0.03 -9.90
CA ARG A 437 -7.96 -0.27 -8.47
C ARG A 437 -6.99 -1.39 -8.12
N ASP A 438 -6.89 -2.41 -8.96
CA ASP A 438 -5.99 -3.54 -8.74
C ASP A 438 -4.52 -3.15 -8.98
N ASP A 439 -4.25 -2.30 -9.96
CA ASP A 439 -2.94 -1.67 -10.18
C ASP A 439 -2.54 -0.79 -8.99
N ALA A 440 -3.46 0.03 -8.47
CA ALA A 440 -3.19 0.82 -7.27
C ALA A 440 -2.90 -0.05 -6.05
N ARG A 441 -3.61 -1.18 -5.89
CA ARG A 441 -3.33 -2.17 -4.83
C ARG A 441 -2.00 -2.87 -5.03
N ALA A 442 -1.65 -3.23 -6.26
CA ALA A 442 -0.37 -3.85 -6.61
C ALA A 442 0.80 -2.90 -6.33
N ALA A 443 0.67 -1.63 -6.73
CA ALA A 443 1.64 -0.59 -6.43
C ALA A 443 1.79 -0.37 -4.91
N GLY A 444 0.69 -0.42 -4.15
CA GLY A 444 0.72 -0.36 -2.68
C GLY A 444 1.47 -1.54 -2.06
N ARG A 445 1.25 -2.77 -2.56
CA ARG A 445 2.00 -3.96 -2.11
C ARG A 445 3.48 -3.86 -2.45
N HIS A 446 3.83 -3.40 -3.66
CA HIS A 446 5.22 -3.19 -4.05
C HIS A 446 5.94 -2.21 -3.11
N LYS A 447 5.32 -1.05 -2.83
CA LYS A 447 5.86 -0.07 -1.88
C LYS A 447 6.06 -0.66 -0.48
N GLN A 448 5.10 -1.45 0.00
CA GLN A 448 5.21 -2.16 1.27
C GLN A 448 6.38 -3.15 1.26
N GLU A 449 6.55 -3.92 0.19
CA GLU A 449 7.65 -4.88 0.05
C GLU A 449 9.03 -4.21 0.00
N GLU A 450 9.13 -3.06 -0.66
CA GLU A 450 10.35 -2.24 -0.65
C GLU A 450 10.65 -1.72 0.76
N ALA A 451 9.67 -1.11 1.43
CA ALA A 451 9.81 -0.65 2.81
C ALA A 451 10.26 -1.78 3.74
N MET A 452 9.67 -2.98 3.61
CA MET A 452 10.05 -4.16 4.39
C MET A 452 11.45 -4.65 4.11
N THR A 453 11.85 -4.72 2.84
CA THR A 453 13.19 -5.17 2.48
C THR A 453 14.25 -4.24 3.05
N HIS A 454 14.00 -2.92 3.01
CA HIS A 454 14.90 -1.93 3.60
C HIS A 454 14.93 -2.02 5.13
N ALA A 455 13.76 -2.05 5.78
CA ALA A 455 13.65 -2.14 7.23
C ALA A 455 14.26 -3.44 7.78
N ALA A 456 14.08 -4.56 7.07
CA ALA A 456 14.72 -5.83 7.39
C ALA A 456 16.24 -5.73 7.36
N TRP A 457 16.80 -5.13 6.31
CA TRP A 457 18.25 -4.92 6.19
C TRP A 457 18.78 -4.02 7.30
N GLN A 458 18.07 -2.93 7.65
CA GLN A 458 18.45 -2.07 8.78
C GLN A 458 18.41 -2.82 10.13
N LEU A 459 17.36 -3.61 10.38
CA LEU A 459 17.20 -4.37 11.63
C LEU A 459 18.31 -5.43 11.82
N LEU A 460 18.79 -6.00 10.71
CA LEU A 460 19.90 -6.95 10.68
C LEU A 460 21.29 -6.27 10.74
N GLY A 461 21.33 -4.97 10.99
CA GLY A 461 22.55 -4.21 11.23
C GLY A 461 23.10 -3.47 10.02
N GLY A 462 22.38 -3.43 8.89
CA GLY A 462 22.79 -2.65 7.71
C GLY A 462 24.12 -3.11 7.11
N GLN A 463 24.46 -4.39 7.25
CA GLN A 463 25.77 -4.90 6.86
C GLN A 463 25.93 -5.00 5.35
N ALA A 464 27.16 -4.78 4.87
CA ALA A 464 27.51 -4.92 3.45
C ALA A 464 27.22 -6.35 2.92
N SER A 465 27.48 -7.37 3.75
CA SER A 465 27.22 -8.79 3.47
C SER A 465 25.76 -9.10 3.12
N GLN A 466 24.82 -8.22 3.48
CA GLN A 466 23.39 -8.41 3.28
C GLN A 466 22.81 -7.54 2.16
N MET A 467 23.63 -6.74 1.48
CA MET A 467 23.19 -5.86 0.39
C MET A 467 22.58 -6.62 -0.80
N TRP A 468 22.94 -7.89 -0.98
CA TRP A 468 22.35 -8.76 -2.01
C TRP A 468 20.83 -8.97 -1.81
N MET A 469 20.29 -8.70 -0.63
CA MET A 469 18.86 -8.77 -0.35
C MET A 469 18.07 -7.53 -0.79
N LEU A 470 18.74 -6.41 -1.07
CA LEU A 470 18.09 -5.14 -1.42
C LEU A 470 17.57 -5.13 -2.86
N THR A 471 16.54 -4.34 -3.14
CA THR A 471 16.04 -4.15 -4.51
C THR A 471 17.02 -3.31 -5.35
N ASP A 472 16.89 -3.36 -6.67
CA ASP A 472 17.75 -2.55 -7.56
C ASP A 472 17.55 -1.05 -7.34
N GLU A 473 16.34 -0.62 -6.99
CA GLU A 473 16.02 0.77 -6.66
C GLU A 473 16.70 1.21 -5.37
N GLN A 474 16.66 0.36 -4.34
CA GLN A 474 17.37 0.61 -3.08
C GLN A 474 18.88 0.67 -3.29
N LEU A 475 19.45 -0.23 -4.08
CA LEU A 475 20.88 -0.20 -4.40
C LEU A 475 21.26 1.08 -5.15
N ARG A 476 20.41 1.59 -6.06
CA ARG A 476 20.65 2.89 -6.73
C ARG A 476 20.63 4.05 -5.75
N ALA A 477 19.61 4.12 -4.90
CA ALA A 477 19.49 5.16 -3.89
C ALA A 477 20.72 5.17 -2.96
N ARG A 478 21.17 3.99 -2.53
CA ARG A 478 22.38 3.84 -1.71
C ARG A 478 23.66 4.22 -2.45
N CYS A 479 23.79 3.90 -3.73
CA CYS A 479 24.92 4.34 -4.54
C CYS A 479 24.97 5.87 -4.61
N LEU A 480 23.82 6.52 -4.83
CA LEU A 480 23.69 7.97 -4.85
C LEU A 480 24.11 8.59 -3.49
N GLU A 481 23.57 8.07 -2.38
CA GLU A 481 23.93 8.51 -1.02
C GLU A 481 25.42 8.36 -0.72
N ALA A 482 26.05 7.29 -1.22
CA ALA A 482 27.45 7.00 -1.02
C ALA A 482 28.40 7.75 -1.98
N GLY A 483 27.86 8.52 -2.93
CA GLY A 483 28.62 9.19 -3.99
C GLY A 483 29.26 8.23 -4.99
N VAL A 484 28.68 7.04 -5.16
CA VAL A 484 29.11 6.02 -6.12
C VAL A 484 28.36 6.25 -7.43
N GLU A 485 28.92 7.07 -8.31
CA GLU A 485 28.40 7.23 -9.66
C GLU A 485 29.01 6.20 -10.63
N ALA A 486 28.28 5.88 -11.69
CA ALA A 486 28.81 5.09 -12.79
C ALA A 486 29.94 5.88 -13.46
N ALA A 487 31.15 5.36 -13.46
CA ALA A 487 32.23 5.91 -14.27
C ALA A 487 31.93 5.62 -15.76
N GLY A 488 31.18 6.51 -16.43
CA GLY A 488 30.88 6.46 -17.87
C GLY A 488 29.40 6.36 -18.24
N GLU A 489 29.10 6.29 -19.55
CA GLU A 489 27.73 6.23 -20.11
C GLU A 489 26.98 4.91 -19.86
N GLN A 490 27.63 3.88 -19.30
CA GLN A 490 27.02 2.59 -19.04
C GLN A 490 26.50 2.48 -17.60
N ALA A 491 25.21 2.19 -17.47
CA ALA A 491 24.58 1.95 -16.18
C ALA A 491 25.18 0.71 -15.51
N LEU A 492 25.75 0.89 -14.31
CA LEU A 492 26.28 -0.21 -13.48
C LEU A 492 25.24 -1.32 -13.32
N THR A 493 25.68 -2.56 -13.51
CA THR A 493 24.88 -3.76 -13.22
C THR A 493 24.63 -3.89 -11.71
N ARG A 494 23.65 -4.71 -11.33
CA ARG A 494 23.32 -4.97 -9.92
C ARG A 494 24.54 -5.42 -9.11
N THR A 495 25.29 -6.40 -9.62
CA THR A 495 26.49 -6.95 -8.96
C THR A 495 27.58 -5.89 -8.79
N GLU A 496 27.78 -5.03 -9.79
CA GLU A 496 28.76 -3.95 -9.72
C GLU A 496 28.39 -2.89 -8.68
N ARG A 497 27.10 -2.53 -8.58
CA ARG A 497 26.60 -1.64 -7.52
C ARG A 497 26.86 -2.21 -6.13
N ILE A 498 26.54 -3.49 -5.92
CA ILE A 498 26.80 -4.18 -4.65
C ILE A 498 28.30 -4.18 -4.34
N ALA A 499 29.15 -4.52 -5.31
CA ALA A 499 30.59 -4.54 -5.11
C ALA A 499 31.16 -3.15 -4.79
N ALA A 500 30.65 -2.09 -5.43
CA ALA A 500 31.08 -0.73 -5.18
C ALA A 500 30.68 -0.24 -3.79
N LEU A 501 29.44 -0.51 -3.37
CA LEU A 501 28.96 -0.21 -2.02
C LEU A 501 29.73 -0.99 -0.95
N ALA A 502 30.01 -2.28 -1.17
CA ALA A 502 30.79 -3.10 -0.25
C ALA A 502 32.22 -2.57 -0.09
N ARG A 503 32.88 -2.14 -1.18
CA ARG A 503 34.20 -1.48 -1.11
C ARG A 503 34.15 -0.19 -0.32
N ARG A 504 33.14 0.66 -0.56
CA ARG A 504 33.00 1.93 0.14
C ARG A 504 32.75 1.76 1.64
N ALA A 505 31.95 0.76 2.01
CA ALA A 505 31.73 0.38 3.41
C ALA A 505 33.05 -0.08 4.07
N ALA A 506 33.82 -0.93 3.39
CA ALA A 506 35.11 -1.40 3.88
C ALA A 506 36.15 -0.26 4.04
N GLU A 507 36.16 0.71 3.12
CA GLU A 507 36.99 1.92 3.23
C GLU A 507 36.59 2.77 4.45
N ALA A 508 35.29 2.97 4.67
CA ALA A 508 34.78 3.75 5.80
C ALA A 508 35.08 3.07 7.15
N ASP A 509 34.93 1.75 7.24
CA ASP A 509 35.26 0.98 8.44
C ASP A 509 36.78 0.94 8.69
N GLY A 510 37.58 0.81 7.63
CA GLY A 510 39.04 0.89 7.71
C GLY A 510 39.55 2.27 8.15
N ALA A 511 38.92 3.35 7.68
CA ALA A 511 39.26 4.72 8.08
C ALA A 511 38.91 5.00 9.57
N ARG A 512 37.88 4.35 10.11
CA ARG A 512 37.51 4.46 11.54
C ARG A 512 38.47 3.73 12.49
N MET A 513 39.30 2.80 12.00
CA MET A 513 40.28 2.09 12.83
C MET A 513 41.63 2.81 13.00
N LEU A 514 41.78 4.03 12.48
CA LEU A 514 43.06 4.77 12.51
C LEU A 514 43.44 5.37 13.88
N THR A 515 42.69 5.16 14.97
CA THR A 515 43.03 5.72 16.30
C THR A 515 43.63 4.72 17.29
N ASN A 516 43.92 3.48 16.92
CA ASN A 516 44.69 2.59 17.80
C ASN A 516 46.20 2.70 17.52
N GLY A 517 46.84 3.56 18.30
CA GLY A 517 48.19 3.43 18.86
C GLY A 517 49.33 2.95 17.94
N GLY A 518 50.20 3.91 17.58
CA GLY A 518 51.66 3.76 17.45
C GLY A 518 52.21 2.38 17.07
N GLY A 519 52.36 2.14 15.77
CA GLY A 519 53.13 1.02 15.24
C GLY A 519 53.46 1.27 13.78
N SER A 520 54.61 1.90 13.52
CA SER A 520 55.18 2.07 12.19
C SER A 520 55.52 0.70 11.59
N VAL A 521 54.55 0.05 10.97
CA VAL A 521 54.78 -0.99 9.98
C VAL A 521 54.07 -0.55 8.72
N ALA A 522 54.86 -0.10 7.74
CA ALA A 522 54.37 0.24 6.42
C ALA A 522 53.56 -0.95 5.86
N PRO A 523 52.36 -0.73 5.31
CA PRO A 523 51.59 -1.81 4.71
C PRO A 523 52.40 -2.38 3.54
N PRO A 524 52.54 -3.72 3.42
CA PRO A 524 53.23 -4.31 2.29
C PRO A 524 52.50 -3.94 1.00
N ARG A 525 53.17 -3.12 0.17
CA ARG A 525 52.75 -2.79 -1.18
C ARG A 525 52.69 -4.10 -1.99
N GLY A 526 51.50 -4.66 -2.16
CA GLY A 526 51.34 -5.86 -2.99
C GLY A 526 49.98 -6.56 -2.96
N ARG A 527 49.15 -6.40 -1.91
CA ARG A 527 47.82 -7.04 -1.88
C ARG A 527 46.74 -6.19 -2.54
N ARG A 528 46.62 -6.29 -3.87
CA ARG A 528 45.33 -6.09 -4.54
C ARG A 528 44.43 -7.29 -4.23
N GLY A 529 43.79 -7.28 -3.07
CA GLY A 529 42.84 -8.35 -2.73
C GLY A 529 42.35 -8.24 -1.30
N GLY A 530 41.08 -7.82 -1.15
CA GLY A 530 40.23 -7.98 0.02
C GLY A 530 40.86 -7.70 1.39
N SER A 531 40.49 -6.57 2.00
CA SER A 531 40.60 -6.41 3.44
C SER A 531 40.01 -7.65 4.13
N ALA A 532 40.74 -8.23 5.10
CA ALA A 532 40.26 -9.35 5.91
C ALA A 532 38.91 -9.06 6.61
N ALA A 533 38.53 -7.78 6.74
CA ALA A 533 37.25 -7.34 7.29
C ALA A 533 36.02 -7.73 6.44
N CYS A 534 36.20 -8.17 5.18
CA CYS A 534 35.10 -8.62 4.32
C CYS A 534 35.06 -10.14 4.10
N ALA A 535 35.90 -10.92 4.79
CA ALA A 535 35.88 -12.37 4.66
C ALA A 535 34.50 -12.94 5.06
N PRO A 536 33.93 -13.87 4.28
CA PRO A 536 32.63 -14.45 4.60
C PRO A 536 32.73 -15.29 5.89
N SER A 537 31.96 -14.92 6.91
CA SER A 537 31.77 -15.71 8.12
C SER A 537 30.56 -16.63 8.00
N ALA A 538 30.50 -17.67 8.84
CA ALA A 538 29.37 -18.60 8.90
C ALA A 538 28.01 -17.90 9.12
N SER A 539 27.98 -16.82 9.91
CA SER A 539 26.75 -16.05 10.20
C SER A 539 26.37 -15.07 9.10
N SER A 540 27.33 -14.66 8.27
CA SER A 540 27.13 -13.69 7.19
C SER A 540 26.63 -14.32 5.88
N LEU A 541 26.87 -15.61 5.70
CA LEU A 541 26.41 -16.34 4.53
C LEU A 541 24.92 -16.73 4.66
N PRO A 542 24.21 -16.88 3.53
CA PRO A 542 22.88 -17.47 3.50
C PRO A 542 22.93 -18.95 3.85
N ASP A 543 21.99 -19.47 4.64
CA ASP A 543 21.95 -20.89 5.01
C ASP A 543 21.60 -21.79 3.80
N ASN A 544 21.17 -21.17 2.71
CA ASN A 544 20.56 -21.81 1.54
C ASN A 544 21.34 -21.60 0.24
N LEU A 545 22.68 -21.53 0.30
CA LEU A 545 23.56 -21.28 -0.86
C LEU A 545 23.19 -22.12 -2.09
N HIS A 546 22.92 -23.41 -1.92
CA HIS A 546 22.56 -24.33 -3.01
C HIS A 546 21.21 -24.02 -3.66
N SER A 547 20.32 -23.28 -3.02
CA SER A 547 19.04 -22.88 -3.60
C SER A 547 19.12 -21.57 -4.40
N LEU A 548 20.18 -20.79 -4.23
CA LEU A 548 20.36 -19.51 -4.90
C LEU A 548 20.70 -19.70 -6.39
N SER A 549 20.31 -18.75 -7.23
CA SER A 549 20.76 -18.73 -8.62
C SER A 549 22.22 -18.33 -8.75
N LEU A 550 22.82 -18.60 -9.90
CA LEU A 550 24.19 -18.18 -10.20
C LEU A 550 24.35 -16.65 -10.07
N GLN A 551 23.33 -15.88 -10.44
CA GLN A 551 23.37 -14.43 -10.34
C GLN A 551 23.35 -13.96 -8.87
N GLN A 552 22.51 -14.57 -8.04
CA GLN A 552 22.47 -14.28 -6.60
C GLN A 552 23.78 -14.67 -5.91
N LEU A 553 24.37 -15.81 -6.27
CA LEU A 553 25.67 -16.21 -5.74
C LEU A 553 26.76 -15.19 -6.08
N ARG A 554 26.74 -14.64 -7.30
CA ARG A 554 27.64 -13.54 -7.68
C ARG A 554 27.37 -12.26 -6.89
N ASP A 555 26.11 -11.92 -6.65
CA ASP A 555 25.73 -10.78 -5.81
C ASP A 555 26.18 -10.98 -4.35
N VAL A 556 26.10 -12.20 -3.81
CA VAL A 556 26.65 -12.56 -2.48
C VAL A 556 28.17 -12.41 -2.49
N CYS A 557 28.88 -12.94 -3.48
CA CYS A 557 30.33 -12.73 -3.60
C CYS A 557 30.69 -11.24 -3.64
N ALA A 558 29.94 -10.46 -4.42
CA ALA A 558 30.13 -9.02 -4.54
C ALA A 558 29.90 -8.29 -3.21
N ALA A 559 28.91 -8.71 -2.42
CA ALA A 559 28.64 -8.18 -1.08
C ALA A 559 29.81 -8.44 -0.11
N HIS A 560 30.54 -9.54 -0.30
CA HIS A 560 31.78 -9.86 0.41
C HIS A 560 33.04 -9.28 -0.26
N GLY A 561 32.89 -8.38 -1.24
CA GLY A 561 34.00 -7.66 -1.86
C GLY A 561 34.85 -8.49 -2.81
N PHE A 562 34.32 -9.56 -3.41
CA PHE A 562 35.05 -10.34 -4.41
C PHE A 562 34.22 -10.77 -5.61
N VAL A 563 34.90 -11.05 -6.72
CA VAL A 563 34.31 -11.54 -7.96
C VAL A 563 34.74 -12.99 -8.16
N PRO A 564 33.81 -13.95 -8.27
CA PRO A 564 34.17 -15.34 -8.45
C PRO A 564 34.76 -15.56 -9.85
N LYS A 565 35.80 -16.40 -9.93
CA LYS A 565 36.40 -16.79 -11.23
C LYS A 565 35.59 -17.87 -11.92
N ALA A 566 34.90 -18.69 -11.12
CA ALA A 566 34.08 -19.78 -11.60
C ALA A 566 32.85 -19.31 -12.39
N ARG A 567 32.49 -20.07 -13.44
CA ARG A 567 31.29 -19.82 -14.26
C ARG A 567 30.09 -20.68 -13.86
N GLY A 568 30.33 -21.86 -13.28
CA GLY A 568 29.29 -22.79 -12.84
C GLY A 568 28.83 -22.52 -11.41
N LYS A 569 27.56 -22.82 -11.11
CA LYS A 569 26.95 -22.62 -9.79
C LYS A 569 27.74 -23.30 -8.67
N ASP A 570 28.01 -24.59 -8.81
CA ASP A 570 28.68 -25.39 -7.78
C ASP A 570 30.13 -24.94 -7.56
N ALA A 571 30.81 -24.53 -8.64
CA ALA A 571 32.16 -24.01 -8.56
C ALA A 571 32.23 -22.64 -7.87
N VAL A 572 31.20 -21.79 -8.01
CA VAL A 572 31.11 -20.53 -7.25
C VAL A 572 30.86 -20.80 -5.76
N ILE A 573 30.03 -21.79 -5.43
CA ILE A 573 29.78 -22.21 -4.04
C ILE A 573 31.08 -22.73 -3.41
N ALA A 574 31.81 -23.60 -4.10
CA ALA A 574 33.11 -24.08 -3.61
C ALA A 574 34.13 -22.95 -3.40
N GLU A 575 34.13 -21.91 -4.27
CA GLU A 575 34.99 -20.73 -4.09
C GLU A 575 34.59 -19.90 -2.86
N LEU A 576 33.29 -19.76 -2.58
CA LEU A 576 32.75 -19.11 -1.37
C LEU A 576 33.13 -19.88 -0.10
N GLU A 577 32.92 -21.19 -0.08
CA GLU A 577 33.24 -22.05 1.06
C GLU A 577 34.75 -22.08 1.32
N LYS A 578 35.58 -22.22 0.27
CA LYS A 578 37.03 -22.15 0.42
C LYS A 578 37.48 -20.85 1.09
N ARG A 579 36.84 -19.72 0.77
CA ARG A 579 37.14 -18.42 1.40
C ARG A 579 36.63 -18.30 2.83
N ARG A 580 35.50 -18.92 3.14
CA ARG A 580 34.99 -19.03 4.51
C ARG A 580 36.01 -19.71 5.42
N PHE A 581 36.68 -20.75 4.94
CA PHE A 581 37.67 -21.52 5.70
C PHE A 581 39.12 -21.05 5.52
N ALA A 582 39.41 -20.11 4.63
CA ALA A 582 40.78 -19.64 4.36
C ALA A 582 41.43 -18.87 5.53
N GLY A 583 40.68 -18.55 6.59
CA GLY A 583 41.18 -17.90 7.82
C GLY A 583 40.96 -18.71 9.09
N SER A 584 40.37 -19.91 8.99
CA SER A 584 40.21 -20.82 10.12
C SER A 584 41.31 -21.88 10.02
N ASP A 585 42.29 -21.82 10.92
CA ASP A 585 43.25 -22.90 11.20
C ASP A 585 42.55 -24.08 11.91
N GLU A 586 41.28 -24.32 11.60
CA GLU A 586 40.54 -25.49 12.05
C GLU A 586 40.80 -26.59 11.02
N VAL A 587 41.81 -27.39 11.36
CA VAL A 587 42.12 -28.67 10.76
C VAL A 587 40.82 -29.41 10.44
N LEU A 588 40.66 -29.78 9.17
CA LEU A 588 39.72 -30.80 8.72
C LEU A 588 39.97 -32.10 9.51
N LEU A 589 39.35 -32.23 10.67
CA LEU A 589 39.09 -33.52 11.30
C LEU A 589 37.78 -34.05 10.72
N LEU A 590 37.89 -34.64 9.53
CA LEU A 590 36.93 -35.60 9.03
C LEU A 590 37.56 -36.98 9.19
N GLU A 591 37.21 -37.67 10.28
CA GLU A 591 36.93 -39.11 10.28
C GLU A 591 35.45 -39.31 10.57
#